data_AF-A0A934GGI4-F1
#
_entry.id   AF-A0A934GGI4-F1
#
_cell.length_a   1.000
_cell.length_b   1.000
_cell.length_c   1.000
_cell.angle_alpha   90.00
_cell.angle_beta   90.00
_cell.angle_gamma   90.00
#
_symmetry.space_group_name_H-M   'P 1'
#
loop_
_entity.id
_entity.type
_entity.pdbx_description
1 polymer ?
#
loop_
_entity_poly.entity_id
_entity_poly.type
_entity_poly.pdbx_seq_one_letter_code
_entity_poly.pdbx_strand_id
1 'polypeptide(L)'
;MAHTQLLQINLIELLEIEDFPEEKKYELIEKSVDLVQKRVFLRVLDTLSADKKDALLKLLEQEGAADERASFLETHCPQFFEWLEEEIVKVKAEMRVIVARLKGLEEKVEDWVDDSAGKTVVRAQKIAT
;
A
#
# COMPACT_ATOMS: atom_id res chain seq x y z
N MET A 1 -13.25 -1.87 15.19
CA MET A 1 -12.98 -0.44 15.48
C MET A 1 -11.50 -0.18 15.84
N ALA A 2 -10.80 -1.06 16.56
CA ALA A 2 -9.39 -0.82 16.95
C ALA A 2 -8.36 -0.92 15.80
N HIS A 3 -8.57 -1.77 14.79
CA HIS A 3 -7.59 -1.97 13.71
C HIS A 3 -7.46 -0.78 12.75
N THR A 4 -8.53 -0.02 12.53
CA THR A 4 -8.52 1.19 11.68
C THR A 4 -7.68 2.31 12.31
N GLN A 5 -7.73 2.46 13.64
CA GLN A 5 -7.00 3.49 14.36
C GLN A 5 -5.48 3.22 14.39
N LEU A 6 -5.08 1.94 14.50
CA LEU A 6 -3.67 1.56 14.48
C LEU A 6 -3.02 1.82 13.10
N LEU A 7 -3.78 1.60 12.01
CA LEU A 7 -3.35 1.95 10.65
C LEU A 7 -3.22 3.48 10.46
N GLN A 8 -4.17 4.26 10.97
CA GLN A 8 -4.20 5.72 10.82
C GLN A 8 -3.03 6.42 11.52
N ILE A 9 -2.77 6.08 12.79
CA ILE A 9 -1.68 6.72 13.58
C ILE A 9 -0.31 6.40 12.98
N ASN A 10 -0.13 5.19 12.46
CA ASN A 10 1.13 4.73 11.89
C ASN A 10 1.39 5.27 10.46
N LEU A 11 0.40 5.89 9.79
CA LEU A 11 0.56 6.42 8.44
C LEU A 11 0.97 7.90 8.43
N ILE A 12 0.50 8.72 9.38
CA ILE A 12 0.82 10.16 9.42
C ILE A 12 2.33 10.37 9.63
N GLU A 13 2.88 9.74 10.67
CA GLU A 13 4.30 9.83 11.01
C GLU A 13 5.17 9.17 9.93
N LEU A 14 4.72 8.03 9.40
CA LEU A 14 5.50 7.24 8.43
C LEU A 14 5.58 7.88 7.04
N LEU A 15 4.59 8.71 6.70
CA LEU A 15 4.54 9.49 5.45
C LEU A 15 5.09 10.91 5.62
N GLU A 16 5.48 11.30 6.84
CA GLU A 16 5.98 12.64 7.19
C GLU A 16 5.02 13.76 6.73
N ILE A 17 3.72 13.56 6.90
CA ILE A 17 2.67 14.51 6.46
C ILE A 17 2.12 15.35 7.62
N GLU A 18 2.82 15.45 8.74
CA GLU A 18 2.39 16.19 9.94
C GLU A 18 2.12 17.67 9.66
N ASP A 19 2.82 18.25 8.69
CA ASP A 19 2.67 19.66 8.32
C ASP A 19 1.55 19.90 7.29
N PHE A 20 0.92 18.83 6.77
CA PHE A 20 -0.18 18.97 5.81
C PHE A 20 -1.44 19.48 6.53
N PRO A 21 -2.36 20.18 5.82
CA PRO A 21 -3.67 20.47 6.36
C PRO A 21 -4.38 19.19 6.82
N GLU A 22 -5.08 19.25 7.96
CA GLU A 22 -5.69 18.07 8.58
C GLU A 22 -6.64 17.32 7.62
N GLU A 23 -7.47 18.05 6.88
CA GLU A 23 -8.34 17.49 5.82
C GLU A 23 -7.55 16.70 4.77
N LYS A 24 -6.38 17.21 4.36
CA LYS A 24 -5.52 16.56 3.37
C LYS A 24 -4.83 15.32 3.91
N LYS A 25 -4.49 15.30 5.21
CA LYS A 25 -3.98 14.08 5.86
C LYS A 25 -5.03 12.98 5.84
N TYR A 26 -6.25 13.30 6.26
CA TYR A 26 -7.35 12.33 6.27
C TYR A 26 -7.66 11.80 4.87
N GLU A 27 -7.75 12.69 3.87
CA GLU A 27 -7.99 12.31 2.47
C GLU A 27 -6.92 11.33 1.96
N LEU A 28 -5.64 11.58 2.27
CA LEU A 28 -4.55 10.70 1.83
C LEU A 28 -4.59 9.33 2.54
N ILE A 29 -4.88 9.32 3.84
CA ILE A 29 -5.00 8.08 4.62
C ILE A 29 -6.19 7.25 4.14
N GLU A 30 -7.34 7.88 3.92
CA GLU A 30 -8.54 7.21 3.40
C GLU A 30 -8.26 6.55 2.05
N LYS A 31 -7.68 7.30 1.11
CA LYS A 31 -7.27 6.75 -0.19
C LYS A 31 -6.27 5.61 -0.08
N SER A 32 -5.37 5.67 0.89
CA SER A 32 -4.39 4.60 1.15
C SER A 32 -5.07 3.33 1.65
N VAL A 33 -6.00 3.47 2.60
CA VAL A 33 -6.79 2.35 3.13
C VAL A 33 -7.64 1.73 2.02
N ASP A 34 -8.32 2.55 1.22
CA ASP A 34 -9.11 2.13 0.08
C ASP A 34 -8.27 1.32 -0.93
N LEU A 35 -7.06 1.79 -1.23
CA LEU A 35 -6.17 1.14 -2.18
C LEU A 35 -5.72 -0.24 -1.67
N VAL A 36 -5.33 -0.32 -0.40
CA VAL A 36 -4.99 -1.60 0.25
C VAL A 36 -6.16 -2.57 0.17
N GLN A 37 -7.35 -2.14 0.57
CA GLN A 37 -8.56 -3.00 0.56
C GLN A 37 -8.87 -3.51 -0.85
N LYS A 38 -8.84 -2.64 -1.87
CA LYS A 38 -9.09 -3.01 -3.26
C LYS A 38 -8.07 -4.03 -3.77
N ARG A 39 -6.78 -3.84 -3.50
CA ARG A 39 -5.72 -4.76 -3.97
C ARG A 39 -5.81 -6.12 -3.28
N VAL A 40 -6.04 -6.15 -1.97
CA VAL A 40 -6.23 -7.41 -1.25
C VAL A 40 -7.48 -8.12 -1.75
N PHE A 41 -8.58 -7.40 -1.98
CA PHE A 41 -9.81 -8.00 -2.51
C PHE A 41 -9.61 -8.60 -3.91
N LEU A 42 -8.85 -7.93 -4.80
CA LEU A 42 -8.48 -8.49 -6.09
C LEU A 42 -7.68 -9.80 -5.95
N ARG A 43 -6.72 -9.88 -5.02
CA ARG A 43 -5.97 -11.11 -4.76
C ARG A 43 -6.85 -12.25 -4.24
N VAL A 44 -7.80 -11.93 -3.36
CA VAL A 44 -8.80 -12.88 -2.90
C VAL A 44 -9.58 -13.42 -4.08
N LEU A 45 -10.09 -12.55 -4.95
CA LEU A 45 -10.77 -12.99 -6.16
C LEU A 45 -9.84 -13.84 -7.03
N ASP A 46 -8.61 -13.44 -7.30
CA ASP A 46 -7.70 -14.22 -8.16
C ASP A 46 -7.35 -15.61 -7.60
N THR A 47 -7.42 -15.79 -6.27
CA THR A 47 -7.16 -17.07 -5.60
C THR A 47 -8.35 -18.02 -5.64
N LEU A 48 -9.57 -17.48 -5.60
CA LEU A 48 -10.78 -18.28 -5.51
C LEU A 48 -11.18 -18.88 -6.87
N SER A 49 -11.66 -20.13 -6.83
CA SER A 49 -12.36 -20.74 -7.95
C SER A 49 -13.68 -20.01 -8.24
N ALA A 50 -14.24 -20.17 -9.44
CA ALA A 50 -15.43 -19.45 -9.87
C ALA A 50 -16.64 -19.68 -8.95
N ASP A 51 -16.88 -20.91 -8.53
CA ASP A 51 -17.93 -21.29 -7.57
C ASP A 51 -17.76 -20.59 -6.21
N LYS A 52 -16.51 -20.47 -5.74
CA LYS A 52 -16.19 -19.79 -4.48
C LYS A 52 -16.28 -18.27 -4.60
N LYS A 53 -15.98 -17.69 -5.75
CA LYS A 53 -16.22 -16.26 -6.02
C LYS A 53 -17.71 -15.93 -5.89
N ASP A 54 -18.57 -16.74 -6.51
CA ASP A 54 -20.02 -16.54 -6.42
C ASP A 54 -20.52 -16.69 -4.97
N ALA A 55 -19.97 -17.65 -4.21
CA ALA A 55 -20.28 -17.80 -2.79
C ALA A 55 -19.85 -16.58 -1.97
N LEU A 56 -18.64 -16.07 -2.21
CA LEU A 56 -18.14 -14.86 -1.54
C LEU A 56 -19.00 -13.63 -1.88
N LEU A 57 -19.38 -13.45 -3.15
CA LEU A 57 -20.23 -12.34 -3.59
C LEU A 57 -21.59 -12.36 -2.88
N LYS A 58 -22.22 -13.54 -2.74
CA LYS A 58 -23.47 -13.70 -1.98
C LYS A 58 -23.30 -13.36 -0.50
N LEU A 59 -22.18 -13.75 0.12
CA LEU A 59 -21.88 -13.41 1.51
C LEU A 59 -21.65 -11.91 1.72
N LEU A 60 -21.20 -11.19 0.69
CA LEU A 60 -21.03 -9.72 0.72
C LEU A 60 -22.36 -8.98 0.60
N GLU A 61 -23.34 -9.54 -0.11
CA GLU A 61 -24.70 -8.98 -0.23
C GLU A 61 -25.54 -9.17 1.05
N GLN A 62 -25.13 -10.08 1.94
CA GLN A 62 -25.82 -10.36 3.19
C GLN A 62 -25.41 -9.38 4.30
N GLU A 63 -26.38 -8.61 4.78
CA GLU A 63 -26.21 -7.80 5.99
C GLU A 63 -25.99 -8.69 7.22
N GLY A 64 -25.11 -8.26 8.13
CA GLY A 64 -24.85 -8.95 9.41
C GLY A 64 -23.98 -10.21 9.35
N ALA A 65 -23.62 -10.72 8.17
CA ALA A 65 -22.83 -11.95 8.01
C ALA A 65 -21.30 -11.77 8.21
N ALA A 66 -20.88 -10.96 9.19
CA ALA A 66 -19.46 -10.64 9.40
C ALA A 66 -18.63 -11.88 9.77
N ASP A 67 -19.13 -12.72 10.67
CA ASP A 67 -18.44 -13.92 11.13
C ASP A 67 -18.33 -14.97 10.01
N GLU A 68 -19.36 -15.10 9.19
CA GLU A 68 -19.39 -16.01 8.03
C GLU A 68 -18.39 -15.59 6.96
N ARG A 69 -18.28 -14.28 6.69
CA ARG A 69 -17.26 -13.73 5.78
C ARG A 69 -15.85 -13.99 6.31
N ALA A 70 -15.62 -13.79 7.61
CA ALA A 70 -14.32 -14.06 8.22
C ALA A 70 -13.95 -15.54 8.10
N SER A 71 -14.87 -16.44 8.47
CA SER A 71 -14.65 -17.89 8.37
C SER A 71 -14.41 -18.35 6.93
N PHE A 72 -15.12 -17.76 5.95
CA PHE A 72 -14.91 -18.04 4.53
C PHE A 72 -13.49 -17.67 4.08
N LEU A 73 -13.02 -16.47 4.45
CA LEU A 73 -11.67 -16.00 4.12
C LEU A 73 -10.61 -16.84 4.82
N GLU A 74 -10.77 -17.20 6.09
CA GLU A 74 -9.82 -18.08 6.81
C GLU A 74 -9.70 -19.46 6.14
N THR A 75 -10.82 -20.01 5.67
CA THR A 75 -10.88 -21.35 5.07
C THR A 75 -10.31 -21.38 3.65
N HIS A 76 -10.55 -20.33 2.86
CA HIS A 76 -10.24 -20.34 1.43
C HIS A 76 -9.08 -19.41 1.02
N CYS A 77 -8.69 -18.50 1.89
CA CYS A 77 -7.59 -17.56 1.73
C CYS A 77 -6.77 -17.49 3.04
N PRO A 78 -6.12 -18.58 3.47
CA PRO A 78 -5.41 -18.60 4.76
C PRO A 78 -4.27 -17.58 4.85
N GLN A 79 -3.72 -17.16 3.70
CA GLN A 79 -2.70 -16.10 3.59
C GLN A 79 -3.29 -14.67 3.55
N PHE A 80 -4.60 -14.49 3.80
CA PHE A 80 -5.25 -13.19 3.70
C PHE A 80 -4.56 -12.09 4.51
N PHE A 81 -4.18 -12.38 5.76
CA PHE A 81 -3.50 -11.41 6.62
C PHE A 81 -2.09 -11.09 6.12
N GLU A 82 -1.35 -12.07 5.59
CA GLU A 82 -0.03 -11.85 4.99
C GLU A 82 -0.15 -10.91 3.76
N TRP A 83 -1.15 -11.13 2.90
CA TRP A 83 -1.40 -10.25 1.75
C TRP A 83 -1.80 -8.84 2.18
N LEU A 84 -2.57 -8.72 3.25
CA LEU A 84 -2.94 -7.42 3.81
C LEU A 84 -1.70 -6.65 4.27
N GLU A 85 -0.81 -7.30 5.01
CA GLU A 85 0.46 -6.70 5.45
C GLU A 85 1.36 -6.32 4.27
N GLU A 86 1.49 -7.19 3.27
CA GLU A 86 2.23 -6.89 2.05
C GLU A 86 1.69 -5.67 1.32
N GLU A 87 0.36 -5.56 1.16
CA GLU A 87 -0.26 -4.42 0.48
C GLU A 87 -0.12 -3.14 1.30
N ILE A 88 -0.19 -3.22 2.64
CA ILE A 88 0.09 -2.06 3.50
C ILE A 88 1.52 -1.55 3.26
N VAL A 89 2.51 -2.45 3.21
CA VAL A 89 3.92 -2.07 2.97
C VAL A 89 4.10 -1.45 1.58
N LYS A 90 3.52 -2.07 0.54
CA LYS A 90 3.58 -1.57 -0.84
C LYS A 90 2.95 -0.19 -0.98
N VAL A 91 1.73 -0.02 -0.47
CA VAL A 91 1.03 1.26 -0.52
C VAL A 91 1.76 2.33 0.28
N LYS A 92 2.31 2.01 1.46
CA LYS A 92 3.16 2.95 2.22
C LYS A 92 4.35 3.44 1.40
N ALA A 93 5.05 2.54 0.70
CA ALA A 93 6.19 2.91 -0.14
C ALA A 93 5.75 3.81 -1.33
N GLU A 94 4.64 3.47 -1.99
CA GLU A 94 4.08 4.27 -3.08
C GLU A 94 3.65 5.67 -2.61
N MET A 95 3.00 5.77 -1.45
CA MET A 95 2.57 7.05 -0.89
C MET A 95 3.75 7.94 -0.53
N ARG A 96 4.87 7.39 -0.04
CA ARG A 96 6.10 8.18 0.19
C ARG A 96 6.62 8.83 -1.08
N VAL A 97 6.62 8.11 -2.20
CA VAL A 97 7.03 8.65 -3.50
C VAL A 97 6.08 9.78 -3.93
N ILE A 98 4.77 9.61 -3.75
CA ILE A 98 3.77 10.63 -4.08
C ILE A 98 3.95 11.87 -3.20
N VAL A 99 4.13 11.70 -1.89
CA VAL A 99 4.34 12.82 -0.95
C VAL A 99 5.65 13.56 -1.25
N ALA A 100 6.74 12.84 -1.55
CA ALA A 100 8.00 13.47 -1.94
C ALA A 100 7.85 14.34 -3.19
N ARG A 101 7.10 13.86 -4.20
CA ARG A 101 6.75 14.63 -5.40
C ARG A 101 5.92 15.87 -5.07
N LEU A 102 4.90 15.74 -4.21
CA LEU A 102 4.05 16.85 -3.78
C LEU A 102 4.83 17.93 -3.02
N LYS A 103 5.85 17.53 -2.25
CA LYS A 103 6.73 18.45 -1.52
C LYS A 103 7.80 19.11 -2.40
N GLY A 104 7.89 18.75 -3.68
CA GLY A 104 8.95 19.26 -4.57
C GLY A 104 10.36 18.79 -4.18
N LEU A 105 10.47 17.69 -3.43
CA LEU A 105 11.74 17.10 -3.00
C LEU A 105 12.38 16.21 -4.08
N GLU A 106 12.23 16.58 -5.36
CA GLU A 106 12.95 15.94 -6.48
C GLU A 106 14.43 16.39 -6.48
N GLU A 107 15.15 16.14 -5.39
CA GLU A 107 16.61 16.18 -5.42
C GLU A 107 17.13 14.73 -5.49
N LYS A 108 17.34 14.28 -6.73
CA LYS A 108 18.10 13.09 -7.14
C LYS A 108 17.51 11.72 -6.76
N VAL A 109 16.51 11.30 -7.52
CA VAL A 109 16.45 9.90 -7.95
C VAL A 109 17.22 9.78 -9.27
N GLU A 110 18.50 10.18 -9.26
CA GLU A 110 19.45 9.78 -10.31
C GLU A 110 19.98 8.40 -9.93
N ASP A 111 19.66 7.42 -10.78
CA ASP A 111 20.32 6.14 -10.99
C ASP A 111 20.59 5.25 -9.76
N TRP A 112 19.57 4.49 -9.37
CA TRP A 112 19.76 3.07 -9.02
C TRP A 112 19.12 2.20 -10.10
N VAL A 113 19.61 2.35 -11.33
CA VAL A 113 19.61 1.22 -12.27
C VAL A 113 20.86 0.42 -11.91
N ASP A 114 20.63 -0.83 -11.52
CA ASP A 114 21.61 -1.87 -11.26
C ASP A 114 22.79 -1.82 -12.26
N ASP A 115 23.95 -1.30 -11.83
CA ASP A 115 25.23 -1.52 -12.51
C ASP A 115 25.80 -2.90 -12.11
N SER A 116 25.06 -3.95 -12.45
CA SER A 116 25.60 -5.31 -12.56
C SER A 116 26.22 -5.56 -13.94
N ALA A 117 26.32 -4.54 -14.80
CA ALA A 117 26.95 -4.61 -16.11
C ALA A 117 28.08 -3.58 -16.20
N GLY A 118 29.15 -3.84 -15.44
CA GLY A 118 30.17 -2.87 -15.12
C GLY A 118 30.70 -2.02 -16.27
N LYS A 119 30.96 -0.75 -15.96
CA LYS A 119 32.00 0.09 -16.56
C LYS A 119 32.25 1.36 -15.73
N THR A 120 33.35 1.32 -14.99
CA THR A 120 34.29 2.41 -14.65
C THR A 120 33.72 3.82 -14.42
N VAL A 121 33.56 4.19 -13.13
CA VAL A 121 33.34 5.58 -12.70
C VAL A 121 34.65 6.36 -12.86
N VAL A 122 34.71 7.31 -13.82
CA VAL A 122 35.79 8.29 -13.92
C VAL A 122 35.37 9.58 -13.22
N ARG A 123 36.06 9.88 -12.12
CA ARG A 123 35.90 11.08 -11.27
C ARG A 123 36.20 12.35 -12.07
N ALA A 124 35.18 13.15 -12.38
CA ALA A 124 35.39 14.50 -12.93
C ALA A 124 35.75 15.48 -11.80
N GLN A 125 37.02 15.88 -11.76
CA GLN A 125 37.52 17.00 -10.95
C GLN A 125 37.03 18.32 -11.53
N LYS A 126 36.38 19.14 -10.71
CA LYS A 126 36.02 20.52 -11.03
C LYS A 126 37.30 21.36 -11.04
N ILE A 127 37.80 21.74 -12.22
CA ILE A 127 38.85 22.75 -12.35
C ILE A 127 38.15 24.12 -12.34
N ALA A 128 38.47 24.92 -11.32
CA ALA A 128 38.11 26.33 -11.26
C ALA A 128 39.10 27.13 -12.10
N THR A 129 38.60 28.04 -12.95
CA THR A 129 39.33 29.25 -13.37
C THR A 129 38.31 30.34 -13.66
#